data_AF-A0A536LJX1-F1
#
_entry.id   AF-A0A536LJX1-F1
#
_cell.length_a   1.000
_cell.length_b   1.000
_cell.length_c   1.000
_cell.angle_alpha   90.00
_cell.angle_beta   90.00
_cell.angle_gamma   90.00
#
_symmetry.space_group_name_H-M   'P 1'
#
loop_
_entity.id
_entity.type
_entity.pdbx_description
1 polymer ?
#
loop_
_entity_poly.entity_id
_entity_poly.type
_entity_poly.pdbx_seq_one_letter_code
_entity_poly.pdbx_strand_id
1 'polypeptide(L)'
;TCEGVIIVEAGGNYGWPDVGPFPFSDCSAGRPKLPIGYLAQASRSPSDFDSTVGGSGMEFISGTRYAVLGDSLVVCEARTQLLRRLVLAPPNLDKITANDVIARDCWLDVTVGPDGLIYYANLTEIRRLLPPAPSPSPSPPTPPAS
;
A
#
# COMPACT_ATOMS: atom_id res chain seq x y z
N THR A 1 17.45 7.03 -6.58
CA THR A 1 16.93 7.03 -5.20
C THR A 1 15.94 5.90 -5.06
N CYS A 2 16.04 5.12 -4.01
CA CYS A 2 15.17 3.96 -3.79
C CYS A 2 14.11 4.28 -2.74
N GLU A 3 12.88 3.90 -3.04
CA GLU A 3 11.72 4.08 -2.17
C GLU A 3 11.34 2.76 -1.53
N GLY A 4 11.29 2.72 -0.20
CA GLY A 4 11.07 1.49 0.53
C GLY A 4 10.27 1.67 1.80
N VAL A 5 9.56 0.61 2.17
CA VAL A 5 8.76 0.52 3.39
C VAL A 5 9.67 0.11 4.53
N ILE A 6 9.72 0.91 5.60
CA ILE A 6 10.62 0.69 6.73
C ILE A 6 9.79 0.65 8.01
N ILE A 7 10.08 -0.28 8.90
CA ILE A 7 9.52 -0.31 10.26
C ILE A 7 10.35 0.62 11.14
N VAL A 8 9.72 1.63 11.71
CA VAL A 8 10.36 2.51 12.70
C VAL A 8 10.00 2.05 14.12
N GLU A 9 10.95 2.18 15.03
CA GLU A 9 10.78 1.93 16.46
C GLU A 9 10.70 3.26 17.18
N ALA A 10 9.77 3.35 18.14
CA ALA A 10 9.58 4.56 18.93
C ALA A 10 10.88 4.91 19.68
N GLY A 11 11.31 6.18 19.57
CA GLY A 11 12.57 6.66 20.15
C GLY A 11 13.83 6.33 19.34
N GLY A 12 13.72 5.66 18.18
CA GLY A 12 14.84 5.40 17.30
C GLY A 12 15.41 6.68 16.67
N ASN A 13 16.73 6.78 16.61
CA ASN A 13 17.43 7.84 15.87
C ASN A 13 17.99 7.28 14.56
N TYR A 14 17.28 7.52 13.46
CA TYR A 14 17.63 6.98 12.13
C TYR A 14 18.47 7.94 11.29
N GLY A 15 18.86 9.10 11.85
CA GLY A 15 19.72 10.08 11.17
C GLY A 15 19.22 10.54 9.80
N TRP A 16 20.10 11.22 9.07
CA TRP A 16 19.94 11.45 7.64
C TRP A 16 20.77 10.42 6.88
N PRO A 17 20.24 9.72 5.87
CA PRO A 17 20.97 8.66 5.21
C PRO A 17 22.09 9.22 4.33
N ASP A 18 23.30 8.70 4.49
CA ASP A 18 24.47 9.02 3.64
C ASP A 18 24.51 8.11 2.41
N VAL A 19 23.68 8.43 1.43
CA VAL A 19 23.44 7.60 0.23
C VAL A 19 24.50 7.76 -0.87
N GLY A 20 25.60 8.46 -0.58
CA GLY A 20 26.66 8.74 -1.56
C GLY A 20 26.23 9.68 -2.69
N PRO A 21 26.91 9.69 -3.85
CA PRO A 21 26.59 10.58 -4.96
C PRO A 21 25.36 10.11 -5.75
N PHE A 22 24.59 11.07 -6.28
CA PHE A 22 23.49 10.82 -7.21
C PHE A 22 23.98 10.02 -8.44
N PRO A 23 23.25 8.99 -8.94
CA PRO A 23 21.80 8.75 -8.79
C PRO A 23 21.34 7.87 -7.61
N PHE A 24 22.21 7.55 -6.64
CA PHE A 24 21.88 6.70 -5.47
C PHE A 24 21.32 5.32 -5.89
N SER A 25 22.08 4.58 -6.69
CA SER A 25 21.69 3.26 -7.20
C SER A 25 21.82 2.15 -6.15
N ASP A 26 22.68 2.32 -5.14
CA ASP A 26 22.75 1.42 -4.00
C ASP A 26 21.63 1.74 -3.01
N CYS A 27 20.58 0.92 -3.01
CA CYS A 27 19.44 1.09 -2.13
C CYS A 27 19.74 0.81 -0.64
N SER A 28 20.92 0.27 -0.32
CA SER A 28 21.37 -0.04 1.04
C SER A 28 22.35 0.99 1.61
N ALA A 29 23.01 1.79 0.76
CA ALA A 29 24.02 2.74 1.17
C ALA A 29 23.51 3.75 2.21
N GLY A 30 24.25 3.90 3.31
CA GLY A 30 24.00 4.92 4.33
C GLY A 30 22.71 4.77 5.13
N ARG A 31 22.01 3.63 5.02
CA ARG A 31 20.74 3.42 5.73
C ARG A 31 20.97 2.64 7.03
N PRO A 32 20.56 3.18 8.19
CA PRO A 32 20.67 2.45 9.46
C PRO A 32 19.69 1.28 9.55
N LYS A 33 18.60 1.29 8.77
CA LYS A 33 17.64 0.18 8.67
C LYS A 33 17.27 -0.06 7.22
N LEU A 34 17.34 -1.31 6.79
CA LEU A 34 16.93 -1.72 5.45
C LEU A 34 15.40 -1.79 5.37
N PRO A 35 14.80 -1.40 4.23
CA PRO A 35 13.38 -1.60 3.99
C PRO A 35 12.98 -3.08 4.02
N ILE A 36 11.77 -3.35 4.50
CA ILE A 36 11.12 -4.69 4.43
C ILE A 36 10.61 -5.00 3.01
N GLY A 37 10.62 -3.99 2.14
CA GLY A 37 10.37 -4.10 0.71
C GLY A 37 10.50 -2.74 0.03
N TYR A 38 10.73 -2.76 -1.28
CA TYR A 38 10.83 -1.55 -2.10
C TYR A 38 9.58 -1.37 -2.95
N LEU A 39 9.21 -0.11 -3.17
CA LEU A 39 8.16 0.28 -4.11
C LEU A 39 8.84 0.85 -5.36
N ALA A 40 8.55 0.25 -6.51
CA ALA A 40 9.09 0.69 -7.79
C ALA A 40 7.98 0.66 -8.86
N GLN A 41 8.13 1.52 -9.85
CA GLN A 41 7.28 1.53 -11.04
C GLN A 41 7.36 0.17 -11.75
N ALA A 42 6.27 -0.20 -12.45
CA ALA A 42 6.20 -1.47 -13.15
C ALA A 42 7.36 -1.63 -14.14
N SER A 43 7.97 -2.81 -14.15
CA SER A 43 9.12 -3.16 -15.02
C SER A 43 10.42 -2.38 -14.73
N ARG A 44 10.52 -1.68 -13.60
CA ARG A 44 11.78 -1.06 -13.13
C ARG A 44 12.29 -1.76 -11.88
N SER A 45 13.61 -1.84 -11.77
CA SER A 45 14.27 -2.24 -10.53
C SER A 45 14.27 -1.05 -9.55
N PRO A 46 14.20 -1.28 -8.23
CA PRO A 46 14.28 -0.20 -7.24
C PRO A 46 15.54 0.68 -7.38
N SER A 47 16.65 0.11 -7.84
CA SER A 47 17.92 0.81 -8.06
C SER A 47 17.97 1.66 -9.35
N ASP A 48 17.00 1.51 -10.25
CA ASP A 48 16.99 2.24 -11.51
C ASP A 48 16.77 3.74 -11.24
N PHE A 49 17.37 4.59 -12.09
CA PHE A 49 17.10 6.02 -12.03
C PHE A 49 15.60 6.28 -12.25
N ASP A 50 15.01 7.14 -11.40
CA ASP A 50 13.60 7.52 -11.45
C ASP A 50 12.63 6.31 -11.37
N SER A 51 13.01 5.26 -10.64
CA SER A 51 12.17 4.06 -10.41
C SER A 51 11.05 4.27 -9.39
N THR A 52 11.08 5.36 -8.62
CA THR A 52 10.20 5.59 -7.47
C THR A 52 8.75 5.77 -7.85
N VAL A 53 7.86 5.43 -6.92
CA VAL A 53 6.40 5.54 -7.09
C VAL A 53 5.84 6.84 -6.50
N GLY A 54 6.61 7.51 -5.63
CA GLY A 54 6.22 8.75 -4.97
C GLY A 54 5.10 8.52 -3.96
N GLY A 55 5.34 7.67 -2.97
CA GLY A 55 4.48 7.43 -1.83
C GLY A 55 4.06 8.73 -1.16
N SER A 56 2.77 9.00 -1.18
CA SER A 56 2.20 10.29 -0.75
C SER A 56 1.38 10.20 0.53
N GLY A 57 0.82 9.01 0.80
CA GLY A 57 0.05 8.71 1.99
C GLY A 57 -0.01 7.20 2.24
N MET A 58 -0.17 6.79 3.50
CA MET A 58 -0.25 5.39 3.88
C MET A 58 -1.08 5.18 5.14
N GLU A 59 -1.81 4.08 5.20
CA GLU A 59 -2.76 3.80 6.29
C GLU A 59 -2.93 2.30 6.52
N PHE A 60 -3.12 1.89 7.77
CA PHE A 60 -3.51 0.51 8.07
C PHE A 60 -5.02 0.34 7.91
N ILE A 61 -5.44 -0.68 7.18
CA ILE A 61 -6.84 -1.02 6.95
C ILE A 61 -7.20 -2.32 7.66
N SER A 62 -8.47 -2.46 8.05
CA SER A 62 -8.98 -3.71 8.64
C SER A 62 -9.83 -4.52 7.66
N GLY A 63 -9.62 -5.83 7.70
CA GLY A 63 -10.41 -6.83 6.98
C GLY A 63 -11.87 -6.91 7.44
N THR A 64 -12.20 -6.35 8.61
CA THR A 64 -13.58 -6.35 9.14
C THR A 64 -14.58 -5.69 8.17
N ARG A 65 -14.17 -4.61 7.50
CA ARG A 65 -14.98 -3.93 6.47
C ARG A 65 -14.70 -4.43 5.06
N TYR A 66 -13.45 -4.78 4.78
CA TYR A 66 -13.01 -5.26 3.47
C TYR A 66 -12.46 -6.68 3.58
N ALA A 67 -13.32 -7.69 3.72
CA ALA A 67 -12.88 -9.07 3.96
C ALA A 67 -11.90 -9.59 2.88
N VAL A 68 -12.09 -9.19 1.62
CA VAL A 68 -11.19 -9.54 0.50
C VAL A 68 -9.82 -8.87 0.65
N LEU A 69 -9.77 -7.67 1.21
CA LEU A 69 -8.52 -6.95 1.42
C LEU A 69 -7.80 -7.40 2.69
N GLY A 70 -8.53 -7.91 3.69
CA GLY A 70 -7.94 -8.33 4.97
C GLY A 70 -7.34 -7.15 5.74
N ASP A 71 -6.70 -7.45 6.86
CA ASP A 71 -5.86 -6.47 7.54
C ASP A 71 -4.60 -6.24 6.70
N SER A 72 -4.29 -4.99 6.36
CA SER A 72 -3.21 -4.66 5.42
C SER A 72 -2.75 -3.22 5.60
N LEU A 73 -1.59 -2.91 5.03
CA LEU A 73 -1.14 -1.53 4.81
C LEU A 73 -1.55 -1.12 3.40
N VAL A 74 -2.07 0.09 3.22
CA VAL A 74 -2.28 0.67 1.89
C VAL A 74 -1.40 1.90 1.70
N VAL A 75 -0.97 2.12 0.45
CA VAL A 75 -0.06 3.20 0.08
C VAL A 75 -0.57 3.88 -1.19
N CYS A 76 -0.70 5.19 -1.15
CA CYS A 76 -0.95 6.01 -2.33
C CYS A 76 0.35 6.39 -3.03
N GLU A 77 0.37 6.25 -4.35
CA GLU A 77 1.54 6.46 -5.19
C GLU A 77 1.31 7.63 -6.14
N ALA A 78 1.87 8.81 -5.86
CA ALA A 78 1.62 10.02 -6.65
C ALA A 78 2.07 9.91 -8.11
N ARG A 79 3.15 9.16 -8.40
CA ARG A 79 3.70 9.07 -9.77
C ARG A 79 2.97 8.04 -10.63
N THR A 80 2.56 6.92 -10.04
CA THR A 80 1.82 5.85 -10.74
C THR A 80 0.30 6.03 -10.65
N GLN A 81 -0.15 6.89 -9.73
CA GLN A 81 -1.55 7.18 -9.41
C GLN A 81 -2.29 5.95 -8.90
N LEU A 82 -1.60 5.03 -8.24
CA LEU A 82 -2.17 3.77 -7.76
C LEU A 82 -2.39 3.82 -6.25
N LEU A 83 -3.48 3.19 -5.80
CA LEU A 83 -3.62 2.77 -4.41
C LEU A 83 -3.19 1.31 -4.32
N ARG A 84 -2.07 1.07 -3.65
CA ARG A 84 -1.46 -0.24 -3.49
C ARG A 84 -1.79 -0.81 -2.12
N ARG A 85 -2.09 -2.11 -2.06
CA ARG A 85 -2.20 -2.90 -0.83
C ARG A 85 -0.92 -3.71 -0.62
N LEU A 86 -0.43 -3.67 0.61
CA LEU A 86 0.68 -4.48 1.10
C LEU A 86 0.17 -5.35 2.25
N VAL A 87 0.30 -6.67 2.10
CA VAL A 87 0.05 -7.60 3.21
C VAL A 87 1.36 -7.82 3.96
N LEU A 88 1.35 -7.60 5.26
CA LEU A 88 2.52 -7.75 6.13
C LEU A 88 2.43 -9.07 6.91
N ALA A 89 3.54 -9.79 7.01
CA ALA A 89 3.59 -11.08 7.71
C ALA A 89 3.49 -10.91 9.23
N PRO A 90 2.48 -11.47 9.91
CA PRO A 90 2.42 -11.47 11.36
C PRO A 90 3.48 -12.43 11.98
N PRO A 91 3.83 -12.26 13.26
CA PRO A 91 3.36 -11.21 14.17
C PRO A 91 4.15 -9.89 14.06
N ASN A 92 5.34 -9.92 13.47
CA ASN A 92 6.28 -8.79 13.51
C ASN A 92 6.05 -7.75 12.41
N LEU A 93 5.24 -8.09 11.39
CA LEU A 93 4.95 -7.24 10.23
C LEU A 93 6.20 -6.90 9.39
N ASP A 94 7.28 -7.67 9.54
CA ASP A 94 8.64 -7.42 9.04
C ASP A 94 8.90 -7.95 7.62
N LYS A 95 7.86 -8.40 6.93
CA LYS A 95 7.93 -8.92 5.57
C LYS A 95 6.65 -8.63 4.80
N ILE A 96 6.79 -8.17 3.55
CA ILE A 96 5.67 -8.04 2.62
C ILE A 96 5.41 -9.41 1.97
N THR A 97 4.18 -9.92 2.06
CA THR A 97 3.76 -11.23 1.52
C THR A 97 2.83 -11.12 0.31
N ALA A 98 2.16 -9.97 0.13
CA ALA A 98 1.42 -9.65 -1.07
C ALA A 98 1.50 -8.15 -1.36
N ASN A 99 1.43 -7.81 -2.64
CA ASN A 99 1.55 -6.45 -3.16
C ASN A 99 0.63 -6.31 -4.37
N ASP A 100 -0.53 -5.68 -4.17
CA ASP A 100 -1.60 -5.62 -5.17
C ASP A 100 -2.06 -4.19 -5.41
N VAL A 101 -2.58 -3.90 -6.60
CA VAL A 101 -3.25 -2.62 -6.89
C VAL A 101 -4.74 -2.78 -6.58
N ILE A 102 -5.28 -1.93 -5.71
CA ILE A 102 -6.68 -2.02 -5.26
C ILE A 102 -7.55 -0.86 -5.73
N ALA A 103 -6.95 0.28 -6.09
CA ALA A 103 -7.63 1.37 -6.77
C ALA A 103 -6.65 2.17 -7.64
N ARG A 104 -7.20 3.10 -8.43
CA ARG A 104 -6.46 4.02 -9.28
C ARG A 104 -6.86 5.46 -8.93
N ASP A 105 -6.10 6.40 -9.47
CA ASP A 105 -6.29 7.83 -9.26
C ASP A 105 -6.10 8.23 -7.79
N CYS A 106 -5.11 7.63 -7.10
CA CYS A 106 -4.65 8.16 -5.82
C CYS A 106 -3.38 8.97 -5.99
N TRP A 107 -3.44 10.26 -5.64
CA TRP A 107 -2.33 11.20 -5.82
C TRP A 107 -1.79 11.76 -4.51
N LEU A 108 -2.67 11.97 -3.54
CA LEU A 108 -2.36 12.80 -2.38
C LEU A 108 -2.25 11.96 -1.12
N ASP A 109 -3.35 11.37 -0.65
CA ASP A 109 -3.37 10.68 0.63
C ASP A 109 -4.43 9.57 0.65
N VAL A 110 -4.31 8.67 1.63
CA VAL A 110 -5.28 7.63 1.98
C VAL A 110 -5.47 7.60 3.48
N THR A 111 -6.72 7.46 3.92
CA THR A 111 -7.07 7.31 5.34
C THR A 111 -8.29 6.39 5.51
N VAL A 112 -8.53 5.94 6.74
CA VAL A 112 -9.74 5.20 7.11
C VAL A 112 -10.69 6.14 7.86
N GLY A 113 -11.88 6.32 7.32
CA GLY A 113 -12.93 7.11 7.95
C GLY A 113 -13.53 6.42 9.18
N PRO A 114 -14.30 7.15 10.00
CA PRO A 114 -14.95 6.60 11.20
C PRO A 114 -16.01 5.54 10.88
N ASP A 115 -16.49 5.48 9.64
CA ASP A 115 -17.36 4.41 9.13
C ASP A 115 -16.60 3.10 8.82
N GLY A 116 -15.26 3.14 8.87
CA GLY A 116 -14.35 2.07 8.53
C GLY A 116 -14.11 1.91 7.03
N LEU A 117 -14.53 2.88 6.21
CA LEU A 117 -14.26 2.90 4.78
C LEU A 117 -12.91 3.55 4.48
N ILE A 118 -12.29 3.10 3.39
CA ILE A 118 -11.05 3.67 2.87
C ILE A 118 -11.41 4.89 2.03
N TYR A 119 -10.83 6.04 2.37
CA TYR A 119 -10.91 7.28 1.62
C TYR A 119 -9.53 7.60 1.04
N TYR A 120 -9.49 8.00 -0.22
CA TYR A 120 -8.26 8.40 -0.89
C TYR A 120 -8.50 9.59 -1.80
N ALA A 121 -7.47 10.40 -2.01
CA ALA A 121 -7.61 11.68 -2.70
C ALA A 121 -6.79 11.77 -3.98
N ASN A 122 -7.39 12.39 -5.00
CA ASN A 122 -6.68 12.93 -6.14
C ASN A 122 -6.51 14.45 -5.98
N LEU A 123 -6.08 15.15 -7.03
CA LEU A 123 -5.83 16.60 -6.97
C LEU A 123 -7.09 17.47 -6.75
N THR A 124 -8.29 16.91 -6.93
CA THR A 124 -9.55 17.68 -6.93
C THR A 124 -10.67 17.08 -6.09
N GLU A 125 -10.57 15.82 -5.69
CA GLU A 125 -11.65 15.05 -5.08
C GLU A 125 -11.12 14.14 -3.96
N ILE A 126 -11.99 13.89 -2.98
CA ILE A 126 -11.86 12.80 -2.02
C ILE A 126 -12.82 11.70 -2.46
N ARG A 127 -12.30 10.49 -2.65
CA ARG A 127 -13.04 9.31 -3.10
C ARG A 127 -13.12 8.31 -1.98
N ARG A 128 -14.23 7.58 -1.91
CA ARG A 128 -14.39 6.43 -1.02
C ARG A 128 -14.31 5.14 -1.83
N LEU A 129 -13.54 4.16 -1.34
CA LEU A 129 -13.52 2.83 -1.92
C LEU A 129 -14.70 2.03 -1.37
N LEU A 130 -15.63 1.59 -2.22
CA LEU A 130 -16.75 0.79 -1.74
C LEU A 130 -16.32 -0.67 -1.55
N PRO A 131 -16.70 -1.34 -0.45
CA PRO A 131 -16.50 -2.78 -0.30
C PRO A 131 -17.21 -3.54 -1.43
N PRO A 132 -16.71 -4.71 -1.83
CA PRO A 132 -17.43 -5.58 -2.76
C PRO A 132 -18.85 -5.84 -2.24
N ALA A 133 -19.84 -5.77 -3.14
CA ALA A 133 -21.20 -6.17 -2.78
C ALA A 133 -21.18 -7.64 -2.31
N PRO A 134 -21.98 -8.02 -1.30
CA PRO A 134 -22.14 -9.42 -0.95
C PRO A 134 -22.61 -10.17 -2.19
N SER A 135 -22.03 -11.35 -2.44
CA SER A 135 -22.48 -12.22 -3.52
C SER A 135 -23.96 -12.53 -3.30
N PRO A 136 -24.82 -12.45 -4.35
CA PRO A 136 -26.21 -12.85 -4.20
C PRO A 136 -26.25 -14.32 -3.75
N SER A 137 -26.93 -14.61 -2.63
CA SER A 137 -27.14 -15.99 -2.21
C SER A 137 -27.78 -16.78 -3.35
N PRO A 138 -27.33 -18.02 -3.62
CA PRO A 138 -27.99 -18.87 -4.61
C PRO A 138 -29.46 -19.03 -4.21
N SER A 139 -30.37 -18.78 -5.14
CA SER A 139 -31.79 -18.96 -4.90
C SER A 139 -32.06 -20.42 -4.51
N PRO A 140 -32.94 -20.69 -3.53
CA PRO A 140 -33.29 -22.05 -3.18
C PRO A 140 -33.87 -22.77 -4.41
N PRO A 141 -33.56 -24.06 -4.62
CA PRO A 141 -34.06 -24.81 -5.75
C PRO A 141 -35.59 -24.81 -5.74
N THR A 142 -36.20 -24.50 -6.89
CA THR A 142 -37.64 -24.59 -7.08
C THR A 142 -38.07 -26.05 -6.86
N PRO A 143 -39.03 -26.34 -5.97
CA PRO A 143 -39.52 -27.70 -5.80
C PRO A 143 -40.16 -28.20 -7.10
N PRO A 144 -40.03 -29.50 -7.43
CA PRO A 144 -40.67 -30.08 -8.60
C PRO A 144 -42.19 -29.90 -8.52
N ALA A 145 -42.80 -29.56 -9.65
CA ALA A 145 -44.26 -29.51 -9.78
C ALA A 145 -44.83 -30.93 -9.63
N SER A 146 -45.83 -31.08 -8.76
CA SER A 146 -46.58 -32.32 -8.51
C SER A 146 -47.47 -32.73 -9.68
#